data_AF-A0A1V4UM48-F1
#
_entry.id   AF-A0A1V4UM48-F1
#
_cell.length_a   1.000
_cell.length_b   1.000
_cell.length_c   1.000
_cell.angle_alpha   90.00
_cell.angle_beta   90.00
_cell.angle_gamma   90.00
#
_symmetry.space_group_name_H-M   'P 1'
#
loop_
_entity.id
_entity.type
_entity.pdbx_description
1 polymer ?
#
loop_
_entity_poly.entity_id
_entity_poly.type
_entity_poly.pdbx_seq_one_letter_code
_entity_poly.pdbx_strand_id
1 'polypeptide(L)'
;MPRVTVYYTQNCPYCRMVKAFLEKHGVDYMAIDVGTDREQAKKMVELSGQYGVPVTTVDDEIIVGFDAQRLNQLFGTAREGDIYDVLIVGAGPAGLTAGVYCSRKMLKTVILSENIGGQALESWAIENYMGYRMVTGEDLMHKFEEQVRGEHIHLELDRVKSLGKEGELFVVDTETGATYFTKTVILAQGKRPRKLGVEGEERYLGRGLSVCSTCDGPLFRDKVVAVVGGGNSALQTAIEMSKIAREVHLIVRSTIKADEAYVAQYERQGNIHTYLHHSVAALHGNAMLNGITIKDRESGKETTISLDGVFAEVGWIPNTDFLEGFLRLNDQKEIEIDINCHTSVPGVFAAGDVTNIRTKQIITAAGEGAKAALEAYDYVARSE
;
A
#
# COMPACT_ATOMS: atom_id res chain seq x y z
N MET A 1 37.25 -3.83 -12.67
CA MET A 1 36.48 -4.27 -11.49
C MET A 1 35.09 -3.69 -11.62
N PRO A 2 34.01 -4.44 -11.30
CA PRO A 2 32.67 -3.89 -11.36
C PRO A 2 32.59 -2.65 -10.46
N ARG A 3 31.92 -1.58 -10.94
CA ARG A 3 31.67 -0.37 -10.14
C ARG A 3 30.73 -0.61 -8.96
N VAL A 4 30.04 -1.76 -8.97
CA VAL A 4 29.03 -2.16 -7.99
C VAL A 4 29.48 -3.41 -7.23
N THR A 5 29.45 -3.37 -5.91
CA THR A 5 29.65 -4.55 -5.04
C THR A 5 28.45 -4.74 -4.12
N VAL A 6 27.92 -5.96 -4.05
CA VAL A 6 26.79 -6.33 -3.18
C VAL A 6 27.30 -7.30 -2.11
N TYR A 7 27.35 -6.85 -0.86
CA TYR A 7 27.60 -7.68 0.30
C TYR A 7 26.29 -8.37 0.73
N TYR A 8 26.30 -9.69 0.82
CA TYR A 8 25.08 -10.48 1.05
C TYR A 8 25.31 -11.68 1.98
N THR A 9 24.22 -12.33 2.38
CA THR A 9 24.21 -13.69 2.96
C THR A 9 23.21 -14.57 2.22
N GLN A 10 23.41 -15.89 2.24
CA GLN A 10 22.60 -16.86 1.47
C GLN A 10 21.09 -16.77 1.72
N ASN A 11 20.69 -16.47 2.96
CA ASN A 11 19.28 -16.52 3.39
C ASN A 11 18.60 -15.14 3.43
N CYS A 12 19.23 -14.10 2.89
CA CYS A 12 18.74 -12.73 2.95
C CYS A 12 17.80 -12.43 1.76
N PRO A 13 16.49 -12.20 1.98
CA PRO A 13 15.53 -11.92 0.92
C PRO A 13 15.84 -10.59 0.20
N TYR A 14 16.17 -9.53 0.95
CA TYR A 14 16.53 -8.23 0.38
C TYR A 14 17.80 -8.27 -0.46
N CYS A 15 18.73 -9.17 -0.14
CA CYS A 15 19.93 -9.37 -0.93
C CYS A 15 19.62 -9.98 -2.31
N ARG A 16 18.61 -10.87 -2.37
CA ARG A 16 18.10 -11.37 -3.65
C ARG A 16 17.42 -10.26 -4.44
N MET A 17 16.70 -9.35 -3.78
CA MET A 17 16.05 -8.21 -4.43
C MET A 17 17.05 -7.25 -5.06
N VAL A 18 18.14 -6.90 -4.36
CA VAL A 18 19.23 -6.07 -4.93
C VAL A 18 19.83 -6.74 -6.17
N LYS A 19 20.16 -8.04 -6.09
CA LYS A 19 20.76 -8.77 -7.20
C LYS A 19 19.83 -8.86 -8.40
N ALA A 20 18.57 -9.23 -8.18
CA ALA A 20 17.56 -9.30 -9.23
C ALA A 20 17.32 -7.92 -9.87
N PHE A 21 17.38 -6.85 -9.09
CA PHE A 21 17.30 -5.48 -9.61
C PHE A 21 18.47 -5.16 -10.55
N LEU A 22 19.71 -5.41 -10.12
CA LEU A 22 20.92 -5.13 -10.91
C LEU A 22 20.93 -5.98 -12.19
N GLU A 23 20.54 -7.24 -12.10
CA GLU A 23 20.39 -8.15 -13.24
C GLU A 23 19.32 -7.65 -14.23
N LYS A 24 18.15 -7.23 -13.74
CA LYS A 24 17.07 -6.66 -14.55
C LYS A 24 17.54 -5.43 -15.34
N HIS A 25 18.40 -4.61 -14.74
CA HIS A 25 18.90 -3.37 -15.35
C HIS A 25 20.22 -3.55 -16.12
N GLY A 26 20.70 -4.78 -16.28
CA GLY A 26 21.94 -5.06 -17.02
C GLY A 26 23.19 -4.47 -16.36
N VAL A 27 23.18 -4.31 -15.05
CA VAL A 27 24.31 -3.76 -14.28
C VAL A 27 25.26 -4.87 -13.86
N ASP A 28 26.51 -4.80 -14.30
CA ASP A 28 27.56 -5.69 -13.82
C ASP A 28 27.90 -5.40 -12.34
N TYR A 29 27.89 -6.44 -11.51
CA TYR A 29 28.19 -6.31 -10.08
C TYR A 29 29.04 -7.48 -9.56
N MET A 30 29.76 -7.23 -8.46
CA MET A 30 30.47 -8.26 -7.69
C MET A 30 29.65 -8.63 -6.46
N ALA A 31 29.38 -9.92 -6.23
CA ALA A 31 28.66 -10.40 -5.05
C ALA A 31 29.64 -10.99 -4.01
N ILE A 32 29.60 -10.51 -2.77
CA ILE A 32 30.46 -10.99 -1.68
C ILE A 32 29.61 -11.58 -0.56
N ASP A 33 29.81 -12.86 -0.24
CA ASP A 33 29.11 -13.54 0.86
C ASP A 33 29.82 -13.28 2.20
N VAL A 34 29.31 -12.31 2.96
CA VAL A 34 29.85 -11.95 4.28
C VAL A 34 29.41 -12.91 5.38
N GLY A 35 28.45 -13.80 5.10
CA GLY A 35 28.03 -14.85 6.03
C GLY A 35 29.11 -15.94 6.19
N THR A 36 29.90 -16.15 5.14
CA THR A 36 31.00 -17.12 5.12
C THR A 36 32.38 -16.49 5.20
N ASP A 37 32.52 -15.19 4.87
CA ASP A 37 33.79 -14.47 4.89
C ASP A 37 33.81 -13.36 5.96
N ARG A 38 34.51 -13.65 7.08
CA ARG A 38 34.60 -12.74 8.24
C ARG A 38 35.43 -11.49 7.97
N GLU A 39 36.41 -11.54 7.08
CA GLU A 39 37.23 -10.36 6.78
C GLU A 39 36.45 -9.39 5.89
N GLN A 40 35.68 -9.90 4.93
CA GLN A 40 34.75 -9.09 4.16
C GLN A 40 33.60 -8.55 5.03
N ALA A 41 33.13 -9.30 6.02
CA ALA A 41 32.14 -8.80 6.97
C ALA A 41 32.65 -7.59 7.77
N LYS A 42 33.89 -7.64 8.28
CA LYS A 42 34.53 -6.50 8.97
C LYS A 42 34.66 -5.30 8.03
N LYS A 43 35.14 -5.52 6.81
CA LYS A 43 35.30 -4.47 5.81
C LYS A 43 33.96 -3.80 5.46
N MET A 44 32.89 -4.59 5.32
CA MET A 44 31.54 -4.07 5.11
C MET A 44 31.10 -3.18 6.28
N VAL A 45 31.33 -3.60 7.52
CA VAL A 45 30.99 -2.82 8.73
C VAL A 45 31.81 -1.53 8.80
N GLU A 46 33.11 -1.57 8.51
CA GLU A 46 33.98 -0.39 8.48
C GLU A 46 33.55 0.64 7.42
N LEU A 47 33.12 0.16 6.25
CA LEU A 47 32.64 1.02 5.18
C LEU A 47 31.27 1.64 5.53
N SER A 48 30.30 0.81 5.93
CA SER A 48 28.89 1.23 6.01
C SER A 48 28.41 1.64 7.41
N GLY A 49 29.18 1.32 8.46
CA GLY A 49 28.72 1.41 9.84
C GLY A 49 27.62 0.40 10.20
N GLN A 50 27.32 -0.56 9.32
CA GLN A 50 26.20 -1.50 9.46
C GLN A 50 26.66 -2.93 9.65
N TYR A 51 25.96 -3.66 10.53
CA TYR A 51 26.18 -5.09 10.78
C TYR A 51 25.29 -6.00 9.93
N GLY A 52 24.27 -5.43 9.27
CA GLY A 52 23.29 -6.16 8.46
C GLY A 52 23.59 -6.12 6.96
N VAL A 53 22.95 -7.03 6.22
CA VAL A 53 22.95 -7.11 4.75
C VAL A 53 21.54 -6.88 4.19
N PRO A 54 21.40 -6.45 2.92
CA PRO A 54 22.47 -6.13 1.96
C PRO A 54 23.13 -4.78 2.23
N VAL A 55 24.41 -4.69 1.87
CA VAL A 55 25.10 -3.41 1.68
C VAL A 55 25.59 -3.39 0.23
N THR A 56 25.25 -2.34 -0.51
CA THR A 56 25.68 -2.17 -1.89
C THR A 56 26.59 -0.96 -1.99
N THR A 57 27.79 -1.12 -2.55
CA THR A 57 28.69 0.00 -2.82
C THR A 57 28.69 0.30 -4.31
N VAL A 58 28.54 1.57 -4.67
CA VAL A 58 28.55 2.08 -6.05
C VAL A 58 29.59 3.18 -6.12
N ASP A 59 30.76 2.90 -6.70
CA ASP A 59 31.93 3.77 -6.61
C ASP A 59 32.22 4.18 -5.14
N ASP A 60 32.06 5.46 -4.78
CA ASP A 60 32.27 5.98 -3.41
C ASP A 60 31.00 5.97 -2.53
N GLU A 61 29.86 5.57 -3.10
CA GLU A 61 28.58 5.60 -2.44
C GLU A 61 28.22 4.27 -1.77
N ILE A 62 27.53 4.35 -0.63
CA ILE A 62 27.10 3.21 0.16
C ILE A 62 25.57 3.24 0.32
N ILE A 63 24.93 2.18 -0.13
CA ILE A 63 23.49 1.94 -0.02
C ILE A 63 23.27 0.82 0.98
N VAL A 64 22.52 1.10 2.04
CA VAL A 64 22.21 0.16 3.11
C VAL A 64 20.81 -0.41 2.90
N GLY A 65 20.68 -1.73 2.91
CA GLY A 65 19.41 -2.41 2.64
C GLY A 65 19.06 -2.45 1.16
N PHE A 66 17.84 -2.88 0.86
CA PHE A 66 17.28 -2.76 -0.49
C PHE A 66 16.58 -1.41 -0.62
N ASP A 67 17.33 -0.41 -1.06
CA ASP A 67 16.81 0.93 -1.38
C ASP A 67 16.50 1.00 -2.88
N ALA A 68 15.26 0.64 -3.24
CA ALA A 68 14.81 0.63 -4.62
C ALA A 68 14.89 2.03 -5.26
N GLN A 69 14.64 3.10 -4.50
CA GLN A 69 14.68 4.46 -5.00
C GLN A 69 16.09 4.85 -5.41
N ARG A 70 17.08 4.59 -4.54
CA ARG A 70 18.47 4.93 -4.85
C ARG A 70 19.05 4.07 -5.96
N LEU A 71 18.71 2.79 -5.99
CA LEU A 71 19.10 1.88 -7.07
C LEU A 71 18.51 2.31 -8.42
N ASN A 72 17.26 2.76 -8.45
CA ASN A 72 16.64 3.35 -9.66
C ASN A 72 17.30 4.67 -10.07
N GLN A 73 17.70 5.53 -9.15
CA GLN A 73 18.44 6.75 -9.50
C GLN A 73 19.81 6.48 -10.13
N LEU A 74 20.50 5.43 -9.66
CA LEU A 74 21.86 5.11 -10.11
C LEU A 74 21.89 4.23 -11.36
N PHE A 75 20.91 3.34 -11.50
CA PHE A 75 20.92 2.28 -12.50
C PHE A 75 19.59 2.07 -13.19
N GLY A 76 18.54 2.72 -12.72
CA GLY A 76 17.27 2.72 -13.41
C GLY A 76 17.49 3.28 -14.80
N THR A 77 17.27 2.44 -15.80
CA THR A 77 17.08 2.95 -17.15
C THR A 77 15.71 3.60 -17.14
N ALA A 78 15.65 4.92 -16.97
CA ALA A 78 14.56 5.66 -17.58
C ALA A 78 14.59 5.24 -19.05
N ARG A 79 13.62 4.45 -19.51
CA ARG A 79 13.44 4.27 -20.95
C ARG A 79 12.84 5.56 -21.47
N GLU A 80 13.69 6.59 -21.57
CA GLU A 80 13.41 7.78 -22.35
C GLU A 80 13.03 7.32 -23.76
N GLY A 81 11.77 7.55 -24.14
CA GLY A 81 11.28 7.37 -25.51
C GLY A 81 10.32 6.20 -25.76
N ASP A 82 10.09 5.30 -24.80
CA ASP A 82 9.06 4.27 -24.97
C ASP A 82 7.68 4.84 -24.65
N ILE A 83 6.87 5.11 -25.69
CA ILE A 83 5.45 5.45 -25.52
C ILE A 83 4.69 4.16 -25.17
N TYR A 84 3.92 4.20 -24.09
CA TYR A 84 2.99 3.14 -23.69
C TYR A 84 1.60 3.39 -24.28
N ASP A 85 0.85 2.31 -24.52
CA ASP A 85 -0.57 2.45 -24.85
C ASP A 85 -1.36 2.77 -23.58
N VAL A 86 -1.00 2.12 -22.47
CA VAL A 86 -1.66 2.27 -21.17
C VAL A 86 -0.64 2.33 -20.04
N LEU A 87 -0.77 3.35 -19.18
CA LEU A 87 -0.09 3.43 -17.89
C LEU A 87 -1.11 3.28 -16.76
N ILE A 88 -0.86 2.37 -15.83
CA ILE A 88 -1.73 2.08 -14.70
C ILE A 88 -1.05 2.57 -13.42
N VAL A 89 -1.73 3.42 -12.67
CA VAL A 89 -1.23 3.95 -11.39
C VAL A 89 -1.82 3.14 -10.25
N GLY A 90 -1.01 2.33 -9.58
CA GLY A 90 -1.42 1.45 -8.48
C GLY A 90 -1.46 -0.02 -8.86
N ALA A 91 -0.92 -0.88 -8.00
CA ALA A 91 -0.85 -2.33 -8.18
C ALA A 91 -1.69 -3.09 -7.13
N GLY A 92 -2.85 -2.54 -6.75
CA GLY A 92 -3.89 -3.26 -6.00
C GLY A 92 -4.80 -4.12 -6.89
N PRO A 93 -5.90 -4.66 -6.35
CA PRO A 93 -6.83 -5.52 -7.11
C PRO A 93 -7.31 -4.90 -8.42
N ALA A 94 -7.63 -3.60 -8.44
CA ALA A 94 -8.05 -2.89 -9.64
C ALA A 94 -6.93 -2.80 -10.68
N GLY A 95 -5.75 -2.35 -10.29
CA GLY A 95 -4.63 -2.12 -11.21
C GLY A 95 -4.03 -3.39 -11.78
N LEU A 96 -3.85 -4.43 -10.95
CA LEU A 96 -3.39 -5.74 -11.40
C LEU A 96 -4.39 -6.38 -12.37
N THR A 97 -5.70 -6.30 -12.07
CA THR A 97 -6.75 -6.79 -12.99
C THR A 97 -6.74 -6.02 -14.30
N ALA A 98 -6.63 -4.69 -14.25
CA ALA A 98 -6.54 -3.86 -15.44
C ALA A 98 -5.33 -4.24 -16.30
N GLY A 99 -4.17 -4.47 -15.67
CA GLY A 99 -2.95 -4.89 -16.36
C GLY A 99 -3.13 -6.18 -17.16
N VAL A 100 -3.73 -7.21 -16.56
CA VAL A 100 -4.03 -8.49 -17.24
C VAL A 100 -4.94 -8.26 -18.44
N TYR A 101 -5.99 -7.44 -18.30
CA TYR A 101 -6.91 -7.16 -19.40
C TYR A 101 -6.25 -6.38 -20.54
N CYS A 102 -5.40 -5.39 -20.23
CA CYS A 102 -4.61 -4.66 -21.21
C CYS A 102 -3.62 -5.59 -21.95
N SER A 103 -2.89 -6.45 -21.23
CA SER A 103 -1.96 -7.42 -21.84
C SER A 103 -2.66 -8.37 -22.81
N ARG A 104 -3.84 -8.88 -22.43
CA ARG A 104 -4.65 -9.77 -23.30
C ARG A 104 -5.16 -9.08 -24.55
N LYS A 105 -5.17 -7.75 -24.59
CA LYS A 105 -5.47 -6.92 -25.75
C LYS A 105 -4.22 -6.50 -26.52
N MET A 106 -3.05 -7.02 -26.16
CA MET A 106 -1.74 -6.72 -26.76
C MET A 106 -1.33 -5.25 -26.63
N LEU A 107 -1.84 -4.54 -25.61
CA LEU A 107 -1.46 -3.15 -25.33
C LEU A 107 -0.11 -3.11 -24.61
N LYS A 108 0.79 -2.24 -25.04
CA LYS A 108 2.05 -1.97 -24.34
C LYS A 108 1.74 -1.28 -23.01
N THR A 109 1.83 -2.05 -21.93
CA THR A 109 1.32 -1.65 -20.61
C THR A 109 2.43 -1.53 -19.57
N VAL A 110 2.35 -0.49 -18.74
CA VAL A 110 3.16 -0.33 -17.53
C VAL A 110 2.27 -0.07 -16.31
N ILE A 111 2.61 -0.69 -15.18
CA ILE A 111 2.00 -0.48 -13.87
C ILE A 111 3.05 0.16 -12.97
N LEU A 112 2.73 1.32 -12.38
CA LEU A 112 3.58 2.03 -11.42
C LEU A 112 2.92 1.98 -10.04
N SER A 113 3.60 1.47 -9.01
CA SER A 113 3.05 1.45 -7.65
C SER A 113 4.10 1.39 -6.54
N GLU A 114 3.79 1.97 -5.38
CA GLU A 114 4.64 1.89 -4.18
C GLU A 114 4.72 0.47 -3.59
N ASN A 115 3.68 -0.35 -3.79
CA ASN A 115 3.65 -1.75 -3.37
C ASN A 115 2.77 -2.58 -4.31
N ILE A 116 2.95 -3.90 -4.30
CA ILE A 116 2.12 -4.85 -5.06
C ILE A 116 1.11 -5.49 -4.12
N GLY A 117 -0.17 -5.40 -4.43
CA GLY A 117 -1.28 -5.94 -3.64
C GLY A 117 -2.17 -4.87 -2.98
N GLY A 118 -1.62 -3.68 -2.68
CA GLY A 118 -2.38 -2.59 -2.06
C GLY A 118 -2.99 -2.99 -0.72
N GLN A 119 -4.12 -2.37 -0.36
CA GLN A 119 -4.82 -2.61 0.91
C GLN A 119 -5.28 -4.07 1.11
N ALA A 120 -5.44 -4.84 0.03
CA ALA A 120 -5.91 -6.22 0.15
C ALA A 120 -4.91 -7.09 0.93
N LEU A 121 -3.62 -6.74 0.96
CA LEU A 121 -2.59 -7.41 1.77
C LEU A 121 -2.91 -7.38 3.27
N GLU A 122 -3.62 -6.36 3.73
CA GLU A 122 -3.91 -6.15 5.15
C GLU A 122 -5.10 -7.00 5.64
N SER A 123 -5.73 -7.78 4.77
CA SER A 123 -6.91 -8.59 5.12
C SER A 123 -6.52 -9.97 5.67
N TRP A 124 -6.89 -10.26 6.92
CA TRP A 124 -6.63 -11.58 7.54
C TRP A 124 -7.42 -12.71 6.87
N ALA A 125 -8.72 -12.51 6.71
CA ALA A 125 -9.62 -13.51 6.14
C ALA A 125 -10.62 -12.84 5.20
N ILE A 126 -10.58 -13.26 3.93
CA ILE A 126 -11.48 -12.82 2.87
C ILE A 126 -12.42 -13.98 2.55
N GLU A 127 -13.68 -13.85 2.95
CA GLU A 127 -14.73 -14.86 2.75
C GLU A 127 -15.76 -14.44 1.69
N ASN A 128 -15.53 -13.31 1.02
CA ASN A 128 -16.45 -12.70 0.07
C ASN A 128 -15.86 -12.52 -1.34
N TYR A 129 -14.72 -13.16 -1.62
CA TYR A 129 -14.14 -13.22 -2.97
C TYR A 129 -14.54 -14.53 -3.66
N MET A 130 -15.47 -14.43 -4.61
CA MET A 130 -16.01 -15.60 -5.31
C MET A 130 -14.91 -16.46 -5.94
N GLY A 131 -14.99 -17.77 -5.70
CA GLY A 131 -13.93 -18.74 -6.04
C GLY A 131 -13.18 -19.25 -4.82
N TYR A 132 -13.24 -18.54 -3.69
CA TYR A 132 -12.70 -18.98 -2.40
C TYR A 132 -13.82 -19.06 -1.36
N ARG A 133 -13.75 -20.08 -0.51
CA ARG A 133 -14.54 -20.10 0.73
C ARG A 133 -13.94 -19.14 1.76
N MET A 134 -12.61 -19.16 1.89
CA MET A 134 -11.81 -18.24 2.67
C MET A 134 -10.41 -18.20 2.04
N VAL A 135 -9.82 -17.01 1.93
CA VAL A 135 -8.43 -16.79 1.49
C VAL A 135 -7.84 -15.63 2.28
N THR A 136 -6.54 -15.67 2.59
CA THR A 136 -5.87 -14.52 3.20
C THR A 136 -5.63 -13.42 2.16
N GLY A 137 -5.44 -12.19 2.61
CA GLY A 137 -5.07 -11.06 1.74
C GLY A 137 -3.78 -11.30 0.98
N GLU A 138 -2.76 -11.79 1.69
CA GLU A 138 -1.45 -12.15 1.14
C GLU A 138 -1.58 -13.22 0.05
N ASP A 139 -2.23 -14.35 0.33
CA ASP A 139 -2.39 -15.43 -0.64
C ASP A 139 -3.19 -15.00 -1.87
N LEU A 140 -4.22 -14.17 -1.69
CA LEU A 140 -5.02 -13.67 -2.80
C LEU A 140 -4.19 -12.75 -3.69
N MET A 141 -3.43 -11.81 -3.12
CA MET A 141 -2.61 -10.88 -3.89
C MET A 141 -1.39 -11.53 -4.52
N HIS A 142 -0.80 -12.54 -3.88
CA HIS A 142 0.26 -13.34 -4.50
C HIS A 142 -0.24 -14.03 -5.78
N LYS A 143 -1.47 -14.53 -5.79
CA LYS A 143 -2.08 -15.11 -7.01
C LYS A 143 -2.33 -14.08 -8.11
N PHE A 144 -2.73 -12.85 -7.75
CA PHE A 144 -2.88 -11.77 -8.72
C PHE A 144 -1.53 -11.39 -9.32
N GLU A 145 -0.50 -11.25 -8.47
CA GLU A 145 0.85 -10.93 -8.90
C GLU A 145 1.43 -12.03 -9.81
N GLU A 146 1.26 -13.31 -9.44
CA GLU A 146 1.67 -14.46 -10.26
C GLU A 146 1.07 -14.38 -11.67
N GLN A 147 -0.22 -14.06 -11.76
CA GLN A 147 -0.91 -13.90 -13.04
C GLN A 147 -0.33 -12.74 -13.86
N VAL A 148 -0.11 -11.59 -13.24
CA VAL A 148 0.45 -10.39 -13.92
C VAL A 148 1.89 -10.63 -14.38
N ARG A 149 2.70 -11.33 -13.60
CA ARG A 149 4.08 -11.67 -13.96
C ARG A 149 4.19 -12.68 -15.11
N GLY A 150 3.13 -13.46 -15.35
CA GLY A 150 3.03 -14.35 -16.51
C GLY A 150 2.69 -13.63 -17.83
N GLU A 151 2.37 -12.34 -17.77
CA GLU A 151 1.94 -11.52 -18.91
C GLU A 151 3.05 -10.54 -19.35
N HIS A 152 2.92 -9.96 -20.55
CA HIS A 152 3.89 -8.98 -21.07
C HIS A 152 3.64 -7.56 -20.52
N ILE A 153 3.68 -7.43 -19.18
CA ILE A 153 3.38 -6.18 -18.46
C ILE A 153 4.65 -5.70 -17.74
N HIS A 154 4.97 -4.42 -17.86
CA HIS A 154 6.04 -3.80 -17.07
C HIS A 154 5.46 -3.41 -15.70
N LEU A 155 6.01 -3.96 -14.63
CA LEU A 155 5.63 -3.63 -13.26
C LEU A 155 6.82 -2.98 -12.56
N GLU A 156 6.69 -1.70 -12.22
CA GLU A 156 7.74 -0.91 -11.56
C GLU A 156 7.29 -0.43 -10.18
N LEU A 157 8.21 -0.57 -9.22
CA LEU A 157 8.02 -0.06 -7.87
C LEU A 157 8.43 1.41 -7.82
N ASP A 158 7.44 2.28 -7.98
CA ASP A 158 7.61 3.74 -7.95
C ASP A 158 6.28 4.44 -7.64
N ARG A 159 6.37 5.67 -7.14
CA ARG A 159 5.24 6.51 -6.80
C ARG A 159 5.05 7.58 -7.87
N VAL A 160 3.85 7.66 -8.43
CA VAL A 160 3.48 8.76 -9.33
C VAL A 160 3.37 10.06 -8.54
N LYS A 161 4.07 11.07 -9.03
CA LYS A 161 4.17 12.41 -8.43
C LYS A 161 3.29 13.42 -9.15
N SER A 162 3.22 13.36 -10.48
CA SER A 162 2.40 14.24 -11.31
C SER A 162 1.86 13.51 -12.52
N LEU A 163 0.69 13.97 -12.98
CA LEU A 163 0.07 13.57 -14.23
C LEU A 163 -0.29 14.83 -15.01
N GLY A 164 0.23 14.93 -16.23
CA GLY A 164 -0.01 16.02 -17.17
C GLY A 164 -0.35 15.50 -18.56
N LYS A 165 -0.52 16.43 -19.50
CA LYS A 165 -0.76 16.14 -20.91
C LYS A 165 0.13 17.02 -21.79
N GLU A 166 0.80 16.40 -22.76
CA GLU A 166 1.63 17.07 -23.76
C GLU A 166 1.20 16.59 -25.16
N GLY A 167 0.57 17.49 -25.93
CA GLY A 167 -0.04 17.13 -27.21
C GLY A 167 -1.13 16.07 -27.01
N GLU A 168 -0.99 14.93 -27.70
CA GLU A 168 -1.91 13.78 -27.60
C GLU A 168 -1.52 12.77 -26.51
N LEU A 169 -0.35 12.93 -25.87
CA LEU A 169 0.16 11.99 -24.88
C LEU A 169 -0.02 12.52 -23.46
N PHE A 170 -0.20 11.61 -22.52
CA PHE A 170 -0.07 11.89 -21.10
C PHE A 170 1.39 11.72 -20.67
N VAL A 171 1.79 12.59 -19.75
CA VAL A 171 3.13 12.61 -19.15
C VAL A 171 2.99 12.33 -17.67
N VAL A 172 3.73 11.33 -17.18
CA VAL A 172 3.66 10.87 -15.80
C VAL A 172 5.06 10.92 -15.20
N ASP A 173 5.24 11.78 -14.21
CA ASP A 173 6.50 11.87 -13.46
C ASP A 173 6.38 11.11 -12.15
N THR A 174 7.51 10.56 -11.72
CA THR A 174 7.61 9.73 -10.52
C THR A 174 8.52 10.35 -9.47
N GLU A 175 8.43 9.87 -8.22
CA GLU A 175 9.28 10.35 -7.12
C GLU A 175 10.76 9.95 -7.30
N THR A 176 11.06 8.89 -8.06
CA THR A 176 12.45 8.53 -8.39
C THR A 176 13.09 9.45 -9.43
N GLY A 177 12.28 10.26 -10.13
CA GLY A 177 12.71 11.18 -11.18
C GLY A 177 12.53 10.64 -12.61
N ALA A 178 11.91 9.46 -12.78
CA ALA A 178 11.56 8.95 -14.10
C ALA A 178 10.30 9.62 -14.66
N THR A 179 10.28 9.82 -15.97
CA THR A 179 9.13 10.35 -16.74
C THR A 179 8.67 9.32 -17.77
N TYR A 180 7.36 9.09 -17.82
CA TYR A 180 6.70 8.14 -18.72
C TYR A 180 5.75 8.86 -19.67
N PHE A 181 5.70 8.42 -20.93
CA PHE A 181 4.76 8.91 -21.93
C PHE A 181 3.75 7.80 -22.29
N THR A 182 2.47 8.14 -22.35
CA THR A 182 1.42 7.14 -22.62
C THR A 182 0.23 7.73 -23.39
N LYS A 183 -0.45 6.89 -24.19
CA LYS A 183 -1.70 7.27 -24.88
C LYS A 183 -2.89 7.37 -23.91
N THR A 184 -2.94 6.50 -22.90
CA THR A 184 -4.01 6.47 -21.89
C THR A 184 -3.50 6.18 -20.48
N VAL A 185 -4.30 6.54 -19.47
CA VAL A 185 -3.99 6.32 -18.05
C VAL A 185 -5.16 5.67 -17.32
N ILE A 186 -4.88 4.68 -16.47
CA ILE A 186 -5.85 4.09 -15.53
C ILE A 186 -5.39 4.40 -14.10
N LEU A 187 -6.19 5.18 -13.37
CA LEU A 187 -5.93 5.56 -11.98
C LEU A 187 -6.56 4.52 -11.03
N ALA A 188 -5.72 3.75 -10.34
CA ALA A 188 -6.09 2.61 -9.49
C ALA A 188 -5.34 2.59 -8.15
N GLN A 189 -4.83 3.74 -7.69
CA GLN A 189 -3.95 3.89 -6.52
C GLN A 189 -4.67 3.80 -5.16
N GLY A 190 -5.97 3.49 -5.17
CA GLY A 190 -6.76 3.23 -3.96
C GLY A 190 -6.78 4.40 -2.96
N LYS A 191 -6.76 4.04 -1.68
CA LYS A 191 -6.78 4.97 -0.54
C LYS A 191 -5.62 4.68 0.43
N ARG A 192 -5.39 5.59 1.36
CA ARG A 192 -4.50 5.42 2.51
C ARG A 192 -5.25 5.63 3.83
N PRO A 193 -4.81 5.04 4.94
CA PRO A 193 -5.51 5.17 6.21
C PRO A 193 -5.47 6.62 6.70
N ARG A 194 -6.56 7.06 7.33
CA ARG A 194 -6.60 8.35 8.02
C ARG A 194 -5.77 8.26 9.29
N LYS A 195 -4.99 9.31 9.52
CA LYS A 195 -4.34 9.56 10.81
C LYS A 195 -5.40 9.87 11.88
N LEU A 196 -5.13 9.48 13.12
CA LEU A 196 -5.90 9.84 14.32
C LEU A 196 -5.94 11.37 14.51
N GLY A 197 -4.89 12.08 14.06
CA GLY A 197 -4.80 13.53 14.15
C GLY A 197 -4.45 14.01 15.56
N VAL A 198 -3.71 13.20 16.31
CA VAL A 198 -3.25 13.49 17.67
C VAL A 198 -1.74 13.74 17.69
N GLU A 199 -1.29 14.57 18.61
CA GLU A 199 0.14 14.89 18.72
C GLU A 199 0.97 13.64 19.02
N GLY A 200 2.13 13.52 18.37
CA GLY A 200 3.04 12.37 18.55
C GLY A 200 2.64 11.09 17.82
N GLU A 201 1.59 11.11 17.00
CA GLU A 201 1.14 9.94 16.24
C GLU A 201 2.25 9.29 15.40
N GLU A 202 3.02 10.09 14.65
CA GLU A 202 4.10 9.60 13.79
C GLU A 202 5.23 8.92 14.57
N ARG A 203 5.47 9.35 15.82
CA ARG A 203 6.48 8.76 16.69
C ARG A 203 6.12 7.34 17.11
N TYR A 204 4.82 7.06 17.26
CA TYR A 204 4.34 5.78 17.76
C TYR A 204 3.92 4.81 16.67
N LEU A 205 3.84 5.26 15.41
CA LEU A 205 3.56 4.38 14.28
C LEU A 205 4.66 3.29 14.18
N GLY A 206 4.25 2.02 14.21
CA GLY A 206 5.16 0.86 14.29
C GLY A 206 5.83 0.67 15.67
N ARG A 207 5.47 1.49 16.67
CA ARG A 207 5.97 1.44 18.06
C ARG A 207 4.81 1.42 19.06
N GLY A 208 3.78 0.65 18.72
CA GLY A 208 2.55 0.48 19.51
C GLY A 208 1.32 1.11 18.87
N LEU A 209 1.46 2.02 17.91
CA LEU A 209 0.36 2.42 17.02
C LEU A 209 0.47 1.66 15.69
N SER A 210 -0.62 1.03 15.27
CA SER A 210 -0.74 0.26 14.03
C SER A 210 -1.98 0.69 13.25
N VAL A 211 -1.92 0.47 11.94
CA VAL A 211 -3.06 0.60 10.99
C VAL A 211 -3.40 -0.73 10.33
N CYS A 212 -2.66 -1.80 10.63
CA CYS A 212 -2.88 -3.14 10.07
C CYS A 212 -2.91 -4.17 11.22
N SER A 213 -4.12 -4.56 11.63
CA SER A 213 -4.36 -5.58 12.64
C SER A 213 -3.81 -6.95 12.25
N THR A 214 -3.99 -7.34 10.99
CA THR A 214 -3.43 -8.58 10.42
C THR A 214 -1.91 -8.67 10.56
N CYS A 215 -1.21 -7.56 10.31
CA CYS A 215 0.25 -7.51 10.28
C CYS A 215 0.84 -7.52 11.70
N ASP A 216 0.32 -6.64 12.57
CA ASP A 216 0.91 -6.38 13.88
C ASP A 216 0.18 -7.09 15.03
N GLY A 217 -1.06 -7.52 14.82
CA GLY A 217 -1.93 -8.17 15.81
C GLY A 217 -1.24 -9.29 16.59
N PRO A 218 -0.53 -10.24 15.94
CA PRO A 218 0.19 -11.30 16.63
C PRO A 218 1.20 -10.83 17.69
N LEU A 219 1.76 -9.62 17.55
CA LEU A 219 2.70 -9.03 18.51
C LEU A 219 2.03 -8.60 19.82
N PHE A 220 0.71 -8.47 19.83
CA PHE A 220 -0.09 -8.04 20.99
C PHE A 220 -0.78 -9.20 21.72
N ARG A 221 -0.25 -10.42 21.59
CA ARG A 221 -0.76 -11.57 22.34
C ARG A 221 -0.70 -11.32 23.85
N ASP A 222 -1.82 -11.60 24.53
CA ASP A 222 -2.00 -11.40 25.97
C ASP A 222 -1.79 -9.95 26.46
N LYS A 223 -1.83 -8.97 25.54
CA LYS A 223 -1.70 -7.54 25.82
C LYS A 223 -3.03 -6.82 25.95
N VAL A 224 -3.01 -5.56 26.38
CA VAL A 224 -4.19 -4.67 26.33
C VAL A 224 -4.05 -3.78 25.10
N VAL A 225 -5.10 -3.71 24.28
CA VAL A 225 -5.07 -2.91 23.06
C VAL A 225 -6.31 -2.03 22.94
N ALA A 226 -6.22 -0.94 22.17
CA ALA A 226 -7.37 -0.16 21.75
C ALA A 226 -7.57 -0.27 20.24
N VAL A 227 -8.83 -0.25 19.80
CA VAL A 227 -9.21 -0.12 18.39
C VAL A 227 -10.01 1.16 18.25
N VAL A 228 -9.61 2.05 17.35
CA VAL A 228 -10.20 3.39 17.22
C VAL A 228 -10.96 3.48 15.91
N GLY A 229 -12.29 3.44 15.97
CA GLY A 229 -13.14 3.45 14.79
C GLY A 229 -14.50 2.83 15.08
N GLY A 230 -15.43 3.01 14.14
CA GLY A 230 -16.79 2.46 14.28
C GLY A 230 -17.36 1.85 13.00
N GLY A 231 -16.54 1.66 11.95
CA GLY A 231 -16.96 1.02 10.70
C GLY A 231 -16.67 -0.48 10.68
N ASN A 232 -16.82 -1.10 9.51
CA ASN A 232 -16.50 -2.52 9.29
C ASN A 232 -15.07 -2.87 9.72
N SER A 233 -14.06 -2.12 9.25
CA SER A 233 -12.65 -2.39 9.59
C SER A 233 -12.40 -2.36 11.10
N ALA A 234 -12.98 -1.38 11.81
CA ALA A 234 -12.85 -1.28 13.26
C ALA A 234 -13.45 -2.49 14.00
N LEU A 235 -14.65 -2.93 13.62
CA LEU A 235 -15.27 -4.08 14.27
C LEU A 235 -14.57 -5.40 13.92
N GLN A 236 -14.13 -5.57 12.67
CA GLN A 236 -13.35 -6.72 12.27
C GLN A 236 -12.03 -6.81 13.06
N THR A 237 -11.29 -5.71 13.14
CA THR A 237 -10.06 -5.60 13.94
C THR A 237 -10.34 -5.85 15.43
N ALA A 238 -11.45 -5.35 15.99
CA ALA A 238 -11.80 -5.62 17.39
C ALA A 238 -12.12 -7.10 17.67
N ILE A 239 -12.84 -7.77 16.75
CA ILE A 239 -13.16 -9.21 16.84
C ILE A 239 -11.91 -10.07 16.64
N GLU A 240 -10.97 -9.63 15.81
CA GLU A 240 -9.69 -10.32 15.64
C GLU A 240 -8.85 -10.19 16.92
N MET A 241 -8.67 -8.96 17.39
CA MET A 241 -7.89 -8.69 18.60
C MET A 241 -8.52 -9.32 19.84
N SER A 242 -9.83 -9.52 19.91
CA SER A 242 -10.47 -10.21 21.04
C SER A 242 -9.99 -11.66 21.20
N LYS A 243 -9.49 -12.27 20.12
CA LYS A 243 -8.93 -13.64 20.11
C LYS A 243 -7.43 -13.69 20.41
N ILE A 244 -6.74 -12.54 20.35
CA ILE A 244 -5.28 -12.45 20.45
C ILE A 244 -4.85 -11.72 21.74
N ALA A 245 -5.44 -10.55 21.97
CA ALA A 245 -5.18 -9.70 23.12
C ALA A 245 -5.97 -10.17 24.35
N ARG A 246 -5.47 -9.81 25.53
CA ARG A 246 -6.16 -10.03 26.81
C ARG A 246 -7.42 -9.18 26.91
N GLU A 247 -7.34 -7.92 26.48
CA GLU A 247 -8.40 -6.92 26.61
C GLU A 247 -8.37 -5.96 25.41
N VAL A 248 -9.56 -5.61 24.90
CA VAL A 248 -9.72 -4.72 23.74
C VAL A 248 -10.62 -3.54 24.12
N HIS A 249 -10.12 -2.32 24.00
CA HIS A 249 -10.92 -1.10 24.15
C HIS A 249 -11.36 -0.56 22.78
N LEU A 250 -12.64 -0.67 22.45
CA LEU A 250 -13.19 -0.13 21.21
C LEU A 250 -13.63 1.32 21.42
N ILE A 251 -12.93 2.27 20.79
CA ILE A 251 -13.18 3.71 20.91
C ILE A 251 -13.94 4.21 19.69
N VAL A 252 -15.20 4.64 19.88
CA VAL A 252 -16.10 5.02 18.79
C VAL A 252 -16.50 6.49 18.93
N ARG A 253 -16.19 7.28 17.89
CA ARG A 253 -16.46 8.74 17.90
C ARG A 253 -17.94 9.11 17.95
N SER A 254 -18.81 8.28 17.37
CA SER A 254 -20.26 8.52 17.35
C SER A 254 -21.04 7.22 17.55
N THR A 255 -21.38 6.53 16.47
CA THR A 255 -22.15 5.29 16.46
C THR A 255 -21.38 4.22 15.69
N ILE A 256 -21.70 2.95 15.95
CA ILE A 256 -21.23 1.83 15.14
C ILE A 256 -22.01 1.83 13.83
N LYS A 257 -21.30 1.77 12.71
CA LYS A 257 -21.79 1.81 11.32
C LYS A 257 -21.31 0.58 10.54
N ALA A 258 -21.07 -0.54 11.21
CA ALA A 258 -20.66 -1.79 10.59
C ALA A 258 -21.87 -2.62 10.15
N ASP A 259 -21.63 -3.55 9.24
CA ASP A 259 -22.62 -4.51 8.76
C ASP A 259 -23.12 -5.40 9.92
N GLU A 260 -24.39 -5.79 9.85
CA GLU A 260 -25.06 -6.56 10.91
C GLU A 260 -24.34 -7.87 11.24
N ALA A 261 -23.70 -8.50 10.24
CA ALA A 261 -22.91 -9.71 10.43
C ALA A 261 -21.71 -9.49 11.38
N TYR A 262 -21.04 -8.35 11.30
CA TYR A 262 -19.93 -8.00 12.20
C TYR A 262 -20.45 -7.58 13.57
N VAL A 263 -21.53 -6.81 13.62
CA VAL A 263 -22.16 -6.42 14.90
C VAL A 263 -22.55 -7.67 15.70
N ALA A 264 -23.22 -8.64 15.07
CA ALA A 264 -23.63 -9.89 15.71
C ALA A 264 -22.45 -10.77 16.18
N GLN A 265 -21.27 -10.66 15.56
CA GLN A 265 -20.05 -11.35 16.01
C GLN A 265 -19.35 -10.61 17.14
N TYR A 266 -19.28 -9.28 17.04
CA TYR A 266 -18.73 -8.37 18.04
C TYR A 266 -19.49 -8.49 19.37
N GLU A 267 -20.82 -8.56 19.35
CA GLU A 267 -21.67 -8.69 20.54
C GLU A 267 -21.43 -9.99 21.34
N ARG A 268 -20.80 -11.01 20.72
CA ARG A 268 -20.48 -12.28 21.39
C ARG A 268 -19.13 -12.26 22.10
N GLN A 269 -18.34 -11.20 21.96
CA GLN A 269 -17.00 -11.12 22.53
C GLN A 269 -17.07 -10.57 23.97
N GLY A 270 -16.51 -11.32 24.93
CA GLY A 270 -16.60 -10.97 26.36
C GLY A 270 -15.51 -10.00 26.86
N ASN A 271 -14.45 -9.77 26.10
CA ASN A 271 -13.28 -8.97 26.49
C ASN A 271 -13.14 -7.67 25.66
N ILE A 272 -14.22 -7.21 25.02
CA ILE A 272 -14.26 -5.92 24.33
C ILE A 272 -15.01 -4.89 25.19
N HIS A 273 -14.35 -3.79 25.55
CA HIS A 273 -14.90 -2.67 26.28
C HIS A 273 -15.13 -1.48 25.35
N THR A 274 -16.39 -1.08 25.17
CA THR A 274 -16.76 -0.08 24.16
C THR A 274 -17.05 1.29 24.75
N TYR A 275 -16.44 2.31 24.16
CA TYR A 275 -16.56 3.72 24.53
C TYR A 275 -17.20 4.49 23.36
N LEU A 276 -18.53 4.61 23.40
CA LEU A 276 -19.28 5.42 22.44
C LEU A 276 -19.11 6.91 22.73
N HIS A 277 -19.21 7.77 21.72
CA HIS A 277 -19.02 9.22 21.84
C HIS A 277 -17.63 9.63 22.36
N HIS A 278 -16.62 8.77 22.24
CA HIS A 278 -15.26 9.04 22.67
C HIS A 278 -14.30 9.21 21.50
N SER A 279 -13.29 10.06 21.67
CA SER A 279 -12.16 10.18 20.75
C SER A 279 -10.84 10.13 21.49
N VAL A 280 -9.79 9.62 20.85
CA VAL A 280 -8.43 9.70 21.38
C VAL A 280 -7.99 11.16 21.38
N ALA A 281 -7.55 11.66 22.53
CA ALA A 281 -7.08 13.04 22.72
C ALA A 281 -5.55 13.11 22.81
N ALA A 282 -4.90 12.07 23.35
CA ALA A 282 -3.44 12.02 23.46
C ALA A 282 -2.92 10.58 23.43
N LEU A 283 -1.68 10.42 22.95
CA LEU A 283 -0.93 9.18 22.99
C LEU A 283 0.19 9.31 24.04
N HIS A 284 0.37 8.29 24.87
CA HIS A 284 1.35 8.29 25.95
C HIS A 284 2.42 7.23 25.70
N GLY A 285 3.65 7.53 26.11
CA GLY A 285 4.77 6.64 25.93
C GLY A 285 6.12 7.37 25.93
N ASN A 286 7.18 6.57 25.93
CA ASN A 286 8.54 7.07 25.69
C ASN A 286 9.03 6.48 24.35
N ALA A 287 9.79 5.39 24.39
CA ALA A 287 10.22 4.71 23.18
C ALA A 287 9.06 3.97 22.49
N MET A 288 8.18 3.38 23.30
CA MET A 288 6.98 2.66 22.88
C MET A 288 5.75 3.34 23.48
N LEU A 289 4.61 3.21 22.80
CA LEU A 289 3.31 3.59 23.31
C LEU A 289 2.96 2.72 24.53
N ASN A 290 2.45 3.34 25.59
CA ASN A 290 2.03 2.64 26.82
C ASN A 290 0.67 3.10 27.36
N GLY A 291 -0.03 3.97 26.63
CA GLY A 291 -1.36 4.40 27.00
C GLY A 291 -1.95 5.43 26.05
N ILE A 292 -3.24 5.70 26.25
CA ILE A 292 -3.97 6.76 25.55
C ILE A 292 -4.82 7.56 26.54
N THR A 293 -5.08 8.82 26.23
CA THR A 293 -6.21 9.55 26.82
C THR A 293 -7.37 9.53 25.84
N ILE A 294 -8.54 9.08 26.29
CA ILE A 294 -9.80 9.24 25.56
C ILE A 294 -10.62 10.36 26.18
N LYS A 295 -11.34 11.08 25.33
CA LYS A 295 -12.20 12.19 25.72
C LYS A 295 -13.64 11.90 25.30
N ASP A 296 -14.53 11.95 26.27
CA ASP A 296 -15.97 12.00 26.04
C ASP A 296 -16.31 13.32 25.34
N ARG A 297 -16.93 13.24 24.16
CA ARG A 297 -17.25 14.39 23.32
C ARG A 297 -18.47 15.17 23.81
N GLU A 298 -19.30 14.58 24.66
CA GLU A 298 -20.48 15.21 25.23
C GLU A 298 -20.14 15.93 26.54
N SER A 299 -19.52 15.21 27.48
CA SER A 299 -19.17 15.79 28.78
C SER A 299 -17.81 16.52 28.81
N GLY A 300 -16.94 16.24 27.84
CA GLY A 300 -15.56 16.72 27.81
C GLY A 300 -14.63 15.99 28.78
N LYS A 301 -15.12 15.00 29.54
CA LYS A 301 -14.33 14.25 30.52
C LYS A 301 -13.25 13.42 29.84
N GLU A 302 -12.04 13.51 30.37
CA GLU A 302 -10.89 12.72 29.91
C GLU A 302 -10.63 11.52 30.82
N THR A 303 -10.28 10.39 30.21
CA THR A 303 -9.92 9.15 30.90
C THR A 303 -8.66 8.58 30.28
N THR A 304 -7.68 8.23 31.12
CA THR A 304 -6.45 7.59 30.67
C THR A 304 -6.58 6.07 30.75
N ILE A 305 -6.19 5.39 29.68
CA ILE A 305 -6.16 3.93 29.59
C ILE A 305 -4.70 3.50 29.40
N SER A 306 -4.19 2.68 30.31
CA SER A 306 -2.89 2.03 30.15
C SER A 306 -3.05 0.83 29.23
N LEU A 307 -2.28 0.79 28.14
CA LEU A 307 -2.38 -0.25 27.12
C LEU A 307 -1.07 -0.41 26.36
N ASP A 308 -0.89 -1.55 25.71
CA ASP A 308 0.34 -1.87 24.96
C ASP A 308 0.25 -1.43 23.49
N GLY A 309 -0.96 -1.33 22.92
CA GLY A 309 -1.14 -1.00 21.51
C GLY A 309 -2.45 -0.33 21.12
N VAL A 310 -2.43 0.36 19.97
CA VAL A 310 -3.58 1.05 19.36
C VAL A 310 -3.66 0.68 17.89
N PHE A 311 -4.84 0.27 17.43
CA PHE A 311 -5.16 0.05 16.02
C PHE A 311 -6.07 1.18 15.53
N ALA A 312 -5.60 1.99 14.60
CA ALA A 312 -6.31 3.15 14.07
C ALA A 312 -7.15 2.79 12.83
N GLU A 313 -8.47 2.73 13.01
CA GLU A 313 -9.47 2.31 12.02
C GLU A 313 -10.45 3.46 11.73
N VAL A 314 -9.90 4.67 11.57
CA VAL A 314 -10.66 5.94 11.52
C VAL A 314 -11.08 6.37 10.10
N GLY A 315 -11.00 5.44 9.15
CA GLY A 315 -11.40 5.62 7.75
C GLY A 315 -10.22 5.90 6.82
N TRP A 316 -10.54 6.21 5.56
CA TRP A 316 -9.56 6.24 4.48
C TRP A 316 -9.59 7.58 3.73
N ILE A 317 -8.48 7.92 3.08
CA ILE A 317 -8.30 9.11 2.22
C ILE A 317 -7.91 8.64 0.83
N PRO A 318 -8.65 9.01 -0.24
CA PRO A 318 -8.24 8.71 -1.61
C PRO A 318 -6.85 9.26 -1.94
N ASN A 319 -6.05 8.48 -2.68
CA ASN A 319 -4.71 8.90 -3.10
C ASN A 319 -4.79 9.78 -4.36
N THR A 320 -5.37 10.97 -4.23
CA THR A 320 -5.72 11.87 -5.36
C THR A 320 -5.09 13.25 -5.28
N ASP A 321 -4.21 13.50 -4.31
CA ASP A 321 -3.67 14.86 -4.06
C ASP A 321 -2.97 15.46 -5.29
N PHE A 322 -2.27 14.63 -6.07
CA PHE A 322 -1.57 15.05 -7.30
C PHE A 322 -2.50 15.28 -8.51
N LEU A 323 -3.80 15.01 -8.37
CA LEU A 323 -4.81 15.14 -9.42
C LEU A 323 -5.68 16.40 -9.25
N GLU A 324 -5.47 17.16 -8.18
CA GLU A 324 -6.24 18.39 -7.94
C GLU A 324 -6.05 19.37 -9.10
N GLY A 325 -7.16 19.81 -9.70
CA GLY A 325 -7.16 20.70 -10.86
C GLY A 325 -6.95 20.00 -12.21
N PHE A 326 -6.51 18.74 -12.24
CA PHE A 326 -6.36 17.97 -13.47
C PHE A 326 -7.67 17.28 -13.90
N LEU A 327 -8.41 16.72 -12.96
CA LEU A 327 -9.70 16.07 -13.20
C LEU A 327 -10.72 16.38 -12.09
N ARG A 328 -12.01 16.05 -12.34
CA ARG A 328 -13.09 16.27 -11.36
C ARG A 328 -12.99 15.29 -10.19
N LEU A 329 -13.00 15.85 -8.99
CA LEU A 329 -13.08 15.14 -7.72
C LEU A 329 -14.35 15.56 -6.98
N ASN A 330 -14.98 14.62 -6.28
CA ASN A 330 -16.12 14.94 -5.41
C ASN A 330 -15.67 15.59 -4.08
N ASP A 331 -16.61 15.96 -3.22
CA ASP A 331 -16.34 16.56 -1.90
C ASP A 331 -15.48 15.68 -0.97
N GLN A 332 -15.46 14.36 -1.21
CA GLN A 332 -14.64 13.40 -0.48
C GLN A 332 -13.27 13.16 -1.12
N LYS A 333 -12.93 13.95 -2.15
CA LYS A 333 -11.71 13.84 -2.96
C LYS A 333 -11.62 12.53 -3.75
N GLU A 334 -12.73 11.84 -3.99
CA GLU A 334 -12.75 10.67 -4.86
C GLU A 334 -12.86 11.09 -6.33
N ILE A 335 -12.25 10.31 -7.23
CA ILE A 335 -12.34 10.55 -8.67
C ILE A 335 -13.78 10.30 -9.15
N GLU A 336 -14.39 11.30 -9.76
CA GLU A 336 -15.71 11.14 -10.35
C GLU A 336 -15.61 10.33 -11.64
N ILE A 337 -16.29 9.18 -11.67
CA ILE A 337 -16.42 8.36 -12.87
C ILE A 337 -17.88 8.13 -13.27
N ASP A 338 -18.09 7.82 -14.55
CA ASP A 338 -19.34 7.26 -15.05
C ASP A 338 -19.41 5.73 -14.87
N ILE A 339 -20.48 5.11 -15.36
CA ILE A 339 -20.68 3.65 -15.27
C ILE A 339 -19.58 2.83 -15.98
N ASN A 340 -18.86 3.44 -16.92
CA ASN A 340 -17.81 2.85 -17.73
C ASN A 340 -16.41 3.30 -17.28
N CYS A 341 -16.26 3.79 -16.05
CA CYS A 341 -14.97 4.22 -15.50
C CYS A 341 -14.32 5.43 -16.21
N HIS A 342 -15.06 6.19 -17.02
CA HIS A 342 -14.55 7.42 -17.62
C HIS A 342 -14.45 8.53 -16.59
N THR A 343 -13.33 9.25 -16.57
CA THR A 343 -13.18 10.47 -15.79
C THR A 343 -13.66 11.69 -16.58
N SER A 344 -13.48 12.89 -16.02
CA SER A 344 -13.69 14.15 -16.74
C SER A 344 -12.69 14.42 -17.87
N VAL A 345 -11.60 13.67 -17.96
CA VAL A 345 -10.53 13.85 -18.95
C VAL A 345 -10.54 12.65 -19.91
N PRO A 346 -10.84 12.85 -21.22
CA PRO A 346 -10.80 11.77 -22.21
C PRO A 346 -9.41 11.12 -22.28
N GLY A 347 -9.35 9.79 -22.29
CA GLY A 347 -8.10 9.02 -22.24
C GLY A 347 -7.59 8.75 -20.81
N VAL A 348 -8.25 9.31 -19.79
CA VAL A 348 -7.99 9.00 -18.38
C VAL A 348 -9.20 8.28 -17.78
N PHE A 349 -8.94 7.09 -17.26
CA PHE A 349 -9.90 6.22 -16.61
C PHE A 349 -9.52 6.07 -15.14
N ALA A 350 -10.47 5.66 -14.30
CA ALA A 350 -10.17 5.36 -12.91
C ALA A 350 -10.97 4.16 -12.41
N ALA A 351 -10.37 3.37 -11.52
CA ALA A 351 -10.95 2.11 -11.06
C ALA A 351 -10.69 1.86 -9.57
N GLY A 352 -11.63 1.17 -8.94
CA GLY A 352 -11.53 0.75 -7.54
C GLY A 352 -11.70 1.91 -6.56
N ASP A 353 -11.10 1.76 -5.38
CA ASP A 353 -11.50 2.55 -4.22
C ASP A 353 -11.20 4.05 -4.33
N VAL A 354 -10.28 4.45 -5.20
CA VAL A 354 -9.95 5.86 -5.47
C VAL A 354 -11.12 6.65 -6.10
N THR A 355 -12.10 5.96 -6.65
CA THR A 355 -13.25 6.53 -7.39
C THR A 355 -14.47 6.78 -6.51
N ASN A 356 -15.52 7.39 -7.06
CA ASN A 356 -16.81 7.61 -6.39
C ASN A 356 -17.74 6.38 -6.36
N ILE A 357 -17.25 5.17 -6.70
CA ILE A 357 -18.05 3.94 -6.53
C ILE A 357 -18.48 3.79 -5.07
N ARG A 358 -19.73 3.39 -4.83
CA ARG A 358 -20.24 3.25 -3.46
C ARG A 358 -19.60 2.07 -2.72
N THR A 359 -19.32 0.98 -3.43
CA THR A 359 -18.83 -0.26 -2.85
C THR A 359 -17.30 -0.32 -2.92
N LYS A 360 -16.66 -0.44 -1.75
CA LYS A 360 -15.21 -0.53 -1.60
C LYS A 360 -14.85 -1.96 -1.20
N GLN A 361 -14.68 -2.84 -2.18
CA GLN A 361 -14.45 -4.28 -2.00
C GLN A 361 -13.44 -4.77 -3.03
N ILE A 362 -12.68 -5.82 -2.69
CA ILE A 362 -11.65 -6.39 -3.58
C ILE A 362 -12.27 -6.83 -4.92
N ILE A 363 -13.41 -7.52 -4.87
CA ILE A 363 -14.10 -8.02 -6.07
C ILE A 363 -14.68 -6.88 -6.93
N THR A 364 -15.18 -5.81 -6.31
CA THR A 364 -15.70 -4.66 -7.06
C THR A 364 -14.56 -3.87 -7.67
N ALA A 365 -13.47 -3.66 -6.94
CA ALA A 365 -12.26 -3.02 -7.46
C ALA A 365 -11.66 -3.79 -8.65
N ALA A 366 -11.58 -5.12 -8.57
CA ALA A 366 -11.14 -5.96 -9.69
C ALA A 366 -12.07 -5.81 -10.91
N GLY A 367 -13.39 -5.83 -10.69
CA GLY A 367 -14.38 -5.62 -11.76
C GLY A 367 -14.27 -4.25 -12.43
N GLU A 368 -14.08 -3.18 -11.65
CA GLU A 368 -13.83 -1.83 -12.19
C GLU A 368 -12.51 -1.78 -12.96
N GLY A 369 -11.46 -2.48 -12.49
CA GLY A 369 -10.17 -2.56 -13.18
C GLY A 369 -10.31 -3.19 -14.57
N ALA A 370 -11.04 -4.30 -14.67
CA ALA A 370 -11.34 -4.94 -15.95
C ALA A 370 -12.11 -3.99 -16.89
N LYS A 371 -13.11 -3.27 -16.36
CA LYS A 371 -13.92 -2.32 -17.13
C LYS A 371 -13.08 -1.15 -17.67
N ALA A 372 -12.29 -0.51 -16.81
CA ALA A 372 -11.40 0.58 -17.18
C ALA A 372 -10.38 0.16 -18.25
N ALA A 373 -9.85 -1.07 -18.17
CA ALA A 373 -8.92 -1.60 -19.18
C ALA A 373 -9.58 -1.80 -20.55
N LEU A 374 -10.84 -2.25 -20.59
CA LEU A 374 -11.58 -2.43 -21.84
C LEU A 374 -11.92 -1.09 -22.49
N GLU A 375 -12.28 -0.08 -21.70
CA GLU A 375 -12.57 1.27 -22.21
C GLU A 375 -11.28 2.00 -22.64
N ALA A 376 -10.16 1.79 -21.94
CA ALA A 376 -8.86 2.26 -22.37
C ALA A 376 -8.43 1.65 -23.71
N TYR A 377 -8.65 0.35 -23.89
CA TYR A 377 -8.43 -0.32 -25.18
C TYR A 377 -9.27 0.31 -26.30
N ASP A 378 -10.57 0.48 -26.07
CA ASP A 378 -11.48 1.07 -27.05
C ASP A 378 -11.10 2.52 -27.41
N TYR A 379 -10.57 3.28 -26.45
CA TYR A 379 -10.05 4.62 -26.69
C TYR A 379 -8.81 4.58 -27.59
N VAL A 380 -7.81 3.75 -27.25
CA VAL A 380 -6.58 3.59 -28.06
C VAL A 380 -6.93 3.17 -29.49
N ALA A 381 -7.83 2.19 -29.65
CA ALA A 381 -8.23 1.67 -30.96
C ALA A 381 -9.00 2.66 -31.84
N ARG A 382 -9.60 3.71 -31.27
CA ARG A 382 -10.27 4.80 -32.02
C ARG A 382 -9.35 5.96 -32.37
N SER A 383 -8.20 6.04 -31.71
CA SER A 383 -7.18 7.07 -31.94
C SER A 383 -6.11 6.65 -32.94
N GLU A 384 -6.14 5.38 -33.38
CA GLU A 384 -5.43 4.85 -34.56
C GLU A 384 -6.30 4.97 -35.82
#